data_AF-A0ABD3FUY1-F1
#
_entry.id   AF-A0ABD3FUY1-F1
#
_cell.length_a   1.000
_cell.length_b   1.000
_cell.length_c   1.000
_cell.angle_alpha   90.00
_cell.angle_beta   90.00
_cell.angle_gamma   90.00
#
_symmetry.space_group_name_H-M   'P 1'
#
loop_
_entity.id
_entity.type
_entity.pdbx_description
1 polymer ?
#
loop_
_entity_poly.entity_id
_entity_poly.type
_entity_poly.pdbx_seq_one_letter_code
_entity_poly.pdbx_strand_id
1 'polypeptide(L)'
;MESSGGAPKGECPTCSKLVAESNMAKHHKVCGKKKPRKTCKAINRDSYARNKAKISKKRQEKRAYDQFRRLELAREQLATLASQPLEVDQVEEPSWEPLASTNLLHGVSVNLDLFMHFLNESKARCKKRHGLGPRSL
;
A
#
# COMPACT_ATOMS: atom_id res chain seq x y z
N MET A 1 -22.48 -61.98 39.86
CA MET A 1 -22.22 -60.53 39.71
C MET A 1 -20.85 -60.26 40.30
N GLU A 2 -19.81 -60.37 39.48
CA GLU A 2 -18.42 -60.30 39.95
C GLU A 2 -18.05 -58.84 40.28
N SER A 3 -17.74 -58.62 41.55
CA SER A 3 -17.20 -57.38 42.07
C SER A 3 -15.72 -57.32 41.72
N SER A 4 -15.39 -56.70 40.58
CA SER A 4 -14.02 -56.39 40.21
C SER A 4 -13.51 -55.26 41.11
N GLY A 5 -12.63 -55.60 42.06
CA GLY A 5 -12.06 -54.72 43.09
C GLY A 5 -11.22 -53.56 42.54
N GLY A 6 -11.88 -52.51 42.05
CA GLY A 6 -11.29 -51.20 41.82
C GLY A 6 -11.57 -50.27 42.99
N ALA A 7 -10.60 -49.41 43.36
CA ALA A 7 -10.82 -48.35 44.34
C ALA A 7 -12.05 -47.50 43.96
N PRO A 8 -12.88 -47.08 44.93
CA PRO A 8 -14.09 -46.31 44.65
C PRO A 8 -13.72 -45.03 43.90
N LYS A 9 -14.43 -44.76 42.80
CA LYS A 9 -14.24 -43.59 41.94
C LYS A 9 -15.45 -42.69 42.09
N GLY A 10 -15.23 -41.44 42.46
CA GLY A 10 -16.24 -40.39 42.46
C GLY A 10 -16.11 -39.49 41.24
N GLU A 11 -17.19 -38.82 40.86
CA GLU A 11 -17.17 -37.79 39.81
C GLU A 11 -16.86 -36.41 40.43
N CYS A 12 -15.90 -35.67 39.86
CA CYS A 12 -15.59 -34.33 40.34
C CYS A 12 -16.67 -33.32 39.91
N PRO A 13 -17.28 -32.54 40.82
CA PRO A 13 -18.36 -31.59 40.50
C PRO A 13 -17.90 -30.39 39.65
N THR A 14 -16.59 -30.11 39.59
CA THR A 14 -16.05 -28.96 38.87
C THR A 14 -15.65 -29.28 37.42
N CYS A 15 -15.28 -30.53 37.12
CA CYS A 15 -14.84 -30.89 35.76
C CYS A 15 -15.41 -32.21 35.23
N SER A 16 -16.36 -32.83 35.95
CA SER A 16 -17.05 -34.07 35.58
C SER A 16 -16.11 -35.23 35.23
N LYS A 17 -14.93 -35.26 35.84
CA LYS A 17 -13.96 -36.36 35.66
C LYS A 17 -14.14 -37.38 36.77
N LEU A 18 -14.13 -38.66 36.39
CA LEU A 18 -14.03 -39.77 37.32
C LEU A 18 -12.62 -39.82 37.91
N VAL A 19 -12.53 -39.65 39.23
CA VAL A 19 -11.28 -39.66 39.98
C VAL A 19 -11.46 -40.63 41.14
N ALA A 20 -10.43 -41.41 41.45
CA ALA A 20 -10.44 -42.22 42.67
C ALA A 20 -10.70 -41.32 43.89
N GLU A 21 -11.60 -41.73 44.79
CA GLU A 21 -12.02 -40.91 45.93
C GLU A 21 -10.83 -40.43 46.78
N SER A 22 -9.85 -41.30 47.01
CA SER A 22 -8.60 -40.99 47.72
C SER A 22 -7.77 -39.87 47.07
N ASN A 23 -7.96 -39.63 45.77
CA ASN A 23 -7.26 -38.61 45.00
C ASN A 23 -8.12 -37.36 44.74
N MET A 24 -9.38 -37.31 45.18
CA MET A 24 -10.28 -36.19 44.90
C MET A 24 -9.77 -34.87 45.50
N ALA A 25 -9.19 -34.91 46.70
CA ALA A 25 -8.59 -33.74 47.35
C ALA A 25 -7.37 -33.19 46.58
N LYS A 26 -6.51 -34.08 46.06
CA LYS A 26 -5.38 -33.69 45.19
C LYS A 26 -5.89 -33.13 43.87
N HIS A 27 -6.92 -33.75 43.31
CA HIS A 27 -7.56 -33.33 42.08
C HIS A 27 -8.15 -31.91 42.21
N HIS A 28 -8.90 -31.61 43.27
CA HIS A 28 -9.49 -30.28 43.49
C HIS A 28 -8.45 -29.15 43.52
N LYS A 29 -7.25 -29.39 44.08
CA LYS A 29 -6.15 -28.40 44.09
C LYS A 29 -5.70 -27.97 42.68
N VAL A 30 -5.91 -28.82 41.67
CA VAL A 30 -5.53 -28.58 40.26
C VAL A 30 -6.75 -28.34 39.36
N CYS A 31 -7.92 -28.85 39.75
CA CYS A 31 -9.14 -28.83 38.94
C CYS A 31 -9.61 -27.40 38.63
N GLY A 32 -9.67 -26.53 39.65
CA GLY A 32 -10.06 -25.13 39.47
C GLY A 32 -8.97 -24.23 38.86
N LYS A 33 -7.73 -24.71 38.74
CA LYS A 33 -6.60 -23.96 38.18
C LYS A 33 -6.42 -24.16 36.68
N LYS A 34 -7.10 -25.14 36.09
CA LYS A 34 -7.04 -25.38 34.64
C LYS A 34 -7.92 -24.37 33.92
N LYS A 35 -7.30 -23.30 33.40
CA LYS A 35 -7.95 -22.43 32.41
C LYS A 35 -8.48 -23.30 31.28
N PRO A 36 -9.68 -23.01 30.74
CA PRO A 36 -10.19 -23.72 29.58
C PRO A 36 -9.16 -23.64 28.45
N ARG A 37 -8.98 -24.74 27.71
CA ARG A 37 -8.09 -24.73 26.55
C ARG A 37 -8.54 -23.62 25.61
N LYS A 38 -7.61 -22.73 25.26
CA LYS A 38 -7.86 -21.74 24.22
C LYS A 38 -8.15 -22.46 22.91
N THR A 39 -9.11 -21.96 22.15
CA THR A 39 -9.34 -22.42 20.78
C THR A 39 -8.13 -22.10 19.91
N CYS A 40 -7.89 -22.87 18.85
CA CYS A 40 -6.81 -22.58 17.89
C CYS A 40 -6.91 -21.14 17.35
N LYS A 41 -8.14 -20.64 17.12
CA LYS A 41 -8.39 -19.26 16.69
C LYS A 41 -7.92 -18.22 17.72
N ALA A 42 -8.17 -18.44 19.00
CA ALA A 42 -7.69 -17.55 20.06
C ALA A 42 -6.15 -17.57 20.17
N ILE A 43 -5.54 -18.75 20.07
CA ILE A 43 -4.07 -18.89 20.06
C ILE A 43 -3.45 -18.16 18.87
N ASN A 44 -4.01 -18.31 17.68
CA ASN A 44 -3.52 -17.65 16.47
C ASN A 44 -3.69 -16.14 16.54
N ARG A 45 -4.81 -15.64 17.08
CA ARG A 45 -5.05 -14.21 17.29
C ARG A 45 -4.01 -13.62 18.25
N ASP A 46 -3.77 -14.27 19.38
CA ASP A 46 -2.76 -13.84 20.36
C ASP A 46 -1.34 -13.87 19.76
N SER A 47 -1.04 -14.93 19.00
CA SER A 47 0.25 -15.06 18.31
C SER A 47 0.46 -13.95 17.29
N TYR A 48 -0.55 -13.65 16.47
CA TYR A 48 -0.50 -12.57 15.50
C TYR A 48 -0.35 -11.21 16.18
N ALA A 49 -1.12 -10.95 17.24
CA ALA A 49 -1.04 -9.69 17.99
C ALA A 49 0.37 -9.45 18.53
N ARG A 50 1.01 -10.47 19.14
CA ARG A 50 2.39 -10.38 19.64
C ARG A 50 3.42 -10.18 18.53
N ASN A 51 3.20 -10.75 17.35
CA ASN A 51 4.16 -10.74 16.25
C ASN A 51 3.86 -9.71 15.16
N LYS A 52 2.82 -8.89 15.30
CA LYS A 52 2.33 -7.99 14.25
C LYS A 52 3.42 -7.07 13.71
N ALA A 53 4.23 -6.49 14.60
CA ALA A 53 5.34 -5.61 14.23
C ALA A 53 6.41 -6.35 13.41
N LYS A 54 6.82 -7.54 13.87
CA LYS A 54 7.81 -8.39 13.18
C LYS A 54 7.32 -8.81 11.79
N ILE A 55 6.05 -9.20 11.67
CA ILE A 55 5.43 -9.56 10.37
C ILE A 55 5.41 -8.35 9.44
N SER A 56 5.05 -7.17 9.96
CA SER A 56 4.97 -5.94 9.17
C SER A 56 6.35 -5.52 8.66
N LYS A 57 7.37 -5.56 9.52
CA LYS A 57 8.77 -5.28 9.17
C LYS A 57 9.27 -6.22 8.08
N LYS A 58 9.10 -7.54 8.24
CA LYS A 58 9.47 -8.53 7.20
C LYS A 58 8.78 -8.28 5.86
N ARG A 59 7.51 -7.87 5.87
CA ARG A 59 6.78 -7.52 4.63
C ARG A 59 7.34 -6.26 3.98
N GLN A 60 7.76 -5.27 4.76
CA GLN A 60 8.38 -4.06 4.23
C GLN A 60 9.75 -4.36 3.64
N GLU A 61 10.58 -5.14 4.33
CA GLU A 61 11.89 -5.60 3.83
C GLU A 61 11.73 -6.37 2.52
N LYS A 62 10.76 -7.28 2.44
CA LYS A 62 10.46 -8.00 1.20
C LYS A 62 10.05 -7.06 0.07
N ARG A 63 9.16 -6.10 0.32
CA ARG A 63 8.76 -5.11 -0.69
C ARG A 63 9.94 -4.29 -1.20
N ALA A 64 10.83 -3.86 -0.31
CA ALA A 64 12.03 -3.12 -0.68
C ALA A 64 12.96 -3.99 -1.53
N TYR A 65 13.21 -5.24 -1.12
CA TYR A 65 14.01 -6.19 -1.88
C TYR A 65 13.44 -6.44 -3.29
N ASP A 66 12.12 -6.67 -3.39
CA ASP A 66 11.46 -6.91 -4.68
C ASP A 66 11.54 -5.66 -5.59
N GLN A 67 11.49 -4.45 -5.03
CA GLN A 67 11.70 -3.20 -5.78
C GLN A 67 13.12 -3.07 -6.29
N PHE A 68 14.13 -3.33 -5.44
CA PHE A 68 15.53 -3.32 -5.85
C PHE A 68 15.80 -4.31 -6.98
N ARG A 69 15.30 -5.54 -6.85
CA ARG A 69 15.46 -6.57 -7.88
C ARG A 69 14.85 -6.17 -9.23
N ARG A 70 13.69 -5.49 -9.22
CA ARG A 70 13.09 -4.95 -10.46
C ARG A 70 13.95 -3.87 -11.09
N LEU A 71 14.55 -3.00 -10.29
CA LEU A 71 15.44 -1.96 -10.79
C LEU A 71 16.73 -2.54 -11.39
N GLU A 72 17.30 -3.57 -10.76
CA GLU A 72 18.46 -4.28 -11.32
C GLU A 72 18.14 -4.89 -12.69
N LEU A 73 17.02 -5.61 -12.80
CA LEU A 73 16.58 -6.18 -14.08
C LEU A 73 16.34 -5.10 -15.15
N ALA A 74 15.70 -3.98 -14.79
CA ALA A 74 15.50 -2.87 -15.70
C ALA A 74 16.83 -2.25 -16.16
N ARG A 75 17.82 -2.17 -15.25
CA ARG A 75 19.16 -1.67 -15.56
C ARG A 75 19.90 -2.59 -16.53
N GLU A 76 19.80 -3.90 -16.35
CA GLU A 76 20.36 -4.91 -17.26
C GLU A 76 19.72 -4.83 -18.66
N GLN A 77 18.39 -4.68 -18.71
CA GLN A 77 17.66 -4.48 -19.98
C GLN A 77 18.10 -3.19 -20.69
N LEU A 78 18.21 -2.08 -19.96
CA LEU A 78 18.71 -0.82 -20.51
C LEU A 78 20.14 -0.95 -21.02
N ALA A 79 21.02 -1.65 -20.31
CA ALA A 79 22.39 -1.88 -20.77
C ALA A 79 22.43 -2.68 -22.08
N THR A 80 21.52 -3.65 -22.23
CA THR A 80 21.38 -4.44 -23.46
C THR A 80 20.90 -3.58 -24.62
N LEU A 81 19.85 -2.76 -24.41
CA LEU A 81 19.33 -1.85 -25.42
C LEU A 81 20.32 -0.74 -25.80
N ALA A 82 21.07 -0.20 -24.83
CA ALA A 82 22.09 0.80 -25.09
C ALA A 82 23.24 0.27 -25.96
N SER A 83 23.51 -1.04 -25.90
CA SER A 83 24.50 -1.69 -26.75
C SER A 83 23.99 -2.03 -28.15
N GLN A 84 22.69 -1.91 -28.41
CA GLN A 84 22.14 -2.11 -29.74
C GLN A 84 22.34 -0.84 -30.58
N PRO A 85 22.90 -0.95 -31.79
CA PRO A 85 22.99 0.18 -32.69
C PRO A 85 21.58 0.65 -33.04
N LEU A 86 21.34 1.95 -32.88
CA LEU A 86 20.11 2.59 -33.35
C LEU A 86 20.15 2.61 -34.88
N GLU A 87 19.27 1.84 -35.53
CA GLU A 87 18.90 2.09 -36.93
C GLU A 87 18.14 3.42 -36.96
N VAL A 88 18.89 4.48 -37.25
CA VAL A 88 18.32 5.79 -37.53
C VAL A 88 18.10 5.84 -39.03
N ASP A 89 16.87 5.63 -39.47
CA ASP A 89 16.48 6.01 -40.82
C ASP A 89 16.76 7.51 -40.97
N GLN A 90 17.54 7.86 -41.99
CA GLN A 90 17.78 9.26 -42.32
C GLN A 90 16.44 9.85 -42.77
N VAL A 91 15.78 10.56 -41.87
CA VAL A 91 14.64 11.41 -42.22
C VAL A 91 15.23 12.60 -42.95
N GLU A 92 14.89 12.74 -44.23
CA GLU A 92 15.24 13.96 -44.98
C GLU A 92 14.73 15.18 -44.22
N GLU A 93 15.64 16.09 -43.91
CA GLU A 93 15.32 17.32 -43.20
C GLU A 93 14.46 18.18 -44.13
N PRO A 94 13.17 18.42 -43.84
CA PRO A 94 12.35 19.27 -44.69
C PRO A 94 12.95 20.67 -44.66
N SER A 95 13.32 21.20 -45.83
CA SER A 95 13.85 22.55 -45.99
C SER A 95 12.90 23.54 -45.32
N TRP A 96 13.28 24.04 -44.16
CA TRP A 96 12.46 24.99 -43.44
C TRP A 96 12.57 26.34 -44.14
N GLU A 97 11.50 26.75 -44.83
CA GLU A 97 11.37 28.13 -45.30
C GLU A 97 10.73 28.97 -44.19
N PRO A 98 11.40 30.04 -43.71
CA PRO A 98 10.81 30.96 -42.76
C PRO A 98 9.55 31.59 -43.35
N LEU A 99 8.42 31.45 -42.66
CA LEU A 99 7.19 32.14 -43.03
C LEU A 99 7.43 33.66 -42.98
N ALA A 100 7.03 34.37 -44.05
CA ALA A 100 7.19 35.82 -44.16
C ALA A 100 6.65 36.52 -42.90
N SER A 101 7.42 37.48 -42.37
CA SER A 101 7.11 38.15 -41.11
C SER A 101 5.76 38.88 -41.19
N THR A 102 4.71 38.22 -40.73
CA THR A 102 3.42 38.88 -40.51
C THR A 102 3.49 39.69 -39.22
N ASN A 103 2.78 40.82 -39.13
CA ASN A 103 2.63 41.63 -37.90
C ASN A 103 1.80 40.93 -36.80
N LEU A 104 1.69 39.60 -36.88
CA LEU A 104 1.00 38.71 -35.97
C LEU A 104 1.99 37.63 -35.57
N LEU A 105 2.51 37.75 -34.35
CA LEU A 105 3.32 36.69 -33.75
C LEU A 105 2.36 35.85 -32.92
N HIS A 106 2.14 34.58 -33.28
CA HIS A 106 1.30 33.65 -32.49
C HIS A 106 -0.12 34.16 -32.20
N GLY A 107 -0.76 34.85 -33.17
CA GLY A 107 -2.11 35.41 -33.01
C GLY A 107 -2.18 36.67 -32.14
N VAL A 108 -1.03 37.21 -31.72
CA VAL A 108 -0.92 38.46 -30.97
C VAL A 108 -0.45 39.56 -31.90
N SER A 109 -1.20 40.66 -31.94
CA SER A 109 -0.82 41.83 -32.74
C SER A 109 0.47 42.43 -32.19
N VAL A 110 1.41 42.73 -33.09
CA VAL A 110 2.65 43.45 -32.75
C VAL A 110 2.37 44.94 -32.47
N ASN A 111 1.19 45.44 -32.85
CA ASN A 111 0.75 46.79 -32.53
C ASN A 111 0.36 46.89 -31.04
N LEU A 112 1.07 47.75 -30.31
CA LEU A 112 0.95 47.90 -28.86
C LEU A 112 -0.46 48.33 -28.44
N ASP A 113 -1.10 49.24 -29.18
CA ASP A 113 -2.44 49.73 -28.86
C ASP A 113 -3.50 48.63 -29.03
N LEU A 114 -3.38 47.87 -30.12
CA LEU A 114 -4.27 46.73 -30.39
C LEU A 114 -4.09 45.63 -29.35
N PHE A 115 -2.84 45.33 -28.98
CA PHE A 115 -2.52 44.36 -27.94
C PHE A 115 -3.11 44.75 -26.59
N MET A 116 -2.95 46.01 -26.18
CA MET A 116 -3.49 46.52 -24.92
C MET A 116 -5.02 46.49 -24.90
N HIS A 117 -5.67 46.77 -26.03
CA HIS A 117 -7.11 46.63 -26.18
C HIS A 117 -7.58 45.18 -25.91
N PHE A 118 -6.98 44.19 -26.58
CA PHE A 118 -7.34 42.78 -26.40
C PHE A 118 -7.05 42.23 -25.00
N LEU A 119 -5.97 42.69 -24.35
CA LEU A 119 -5.67 42.34 -22.97
C LEU A 119 -6.74 42.87 -22.01
N ASN A 120 -7.16 44.13 -22.17
CA ASN A 120 -8.19 44.72 -21.33
C ASN A 120 -9.55 44.04 -21.50
N GLU A 121 -9.92 43.70 -22.74
CA GLU A 121 -11.14 42.97 -23.04
C GLU A 121 -11.13 41.55 -22.42
N SER A 122 -9.98 40.88 -22.47
CA SER A 122 -9.81 39.55 -21.87
C SER A 122 -9.86 39.59 -20.34
N LYS A 123 -9.27 40.63 -19.71
CA LYS A 123 -9.40 40.88 -18.27
C LYS A 123 -10.86 41.14 -17.88
N ALA A 124 -11.59 41.93 -18.66
CA ALA A 124 -13.01 42.21 -18.43
C ALA A 124 -13.88 40.94 -18.54
N ARG A 125 -13.65 40.10 -19.55
CA ARG A 125 -14.33 38.81 -19.72
C ARG A 125 -14.05 37.84 -18.57
N CYS A 126 -12.79 37.75 -18.12
CA CYS A 126 -12.40 36.92 -16.98
C CYS A 126 -13.08 37.39 -15.69
N LYS A 127 -13.07 38.71 -15.41
CA LYS A 127 -13.77 39.31 -14.26
C LYS A 127 -15.28 39.02 -14.30
N LYS A 128 -15.90 39.11 -15.47
CA LYS A 128 -17.34 38.81 -15.66
C LYS A 128 -17.68 37.33 -15.42
N ARG A 129 -16.80 36.40 -15.84
CA ARG A 129 -17.04 34.95 -15.68
C ARG A 129 -16.69 34.41 -14.30
N HIS A 130 -15.63 34.92 -13.66
CA HIS A 130 -15.05 34.29 -12.47
C HIS A 130 -15.09 35.19 -11.23
N GLY A 131 -15.64 36.41 -11.32
CA GLY A 131 -15.82 37.33 -10.18
C GLY A 131 -14.52 37.91 -9.59
N LEU A 132 -13.36 37.35 -9.95
CA LEU A 132 -12.05 37.74 -9.48
C LEU A 132 -11.23 38.25 -10.67
N GLY A 133 -10.79 39.51 -10.60
CA GLY A 133 -9.80 40.04 -11.53
C GLY A 133 -8.41 39.45 -11.26
N PRO A 134 -7.47 39.52 -12.22
CA PRO A 134 -6.10 39.11 -11.96
C PRO A 134 -5.55 39.92 -10.78
N ARG A 135 -4.99 39.23 -9.77
CA ARG A 135 -4.21 39.89 -8.71
C ARG A 135 -3.00 40.51 -9.38
N SER A 136 -2.87 41.83 -9.29
CA SER A 136 -1.61 42.51 -9.57
C SER A 136 -0.58 42.04 -8.55
N LEU A 137 0.48 41.40 -9.04
CA LEU A 137 1.78 41.34 -8.38
C LEU A 137 2.50 42.67 -8.65
#